data_AF-A0A7S1ZQP6-F1
#
_entry.id   AF-A0A7S1ZQP6-F1
#
_cell.length_a   1.000
_cell.length_b   1.000
_cell.length_c   1.000
_cell.angle_alpha   90.00
_cell.angle_beta   90.00
_cell.angle_gamma   90.00
#
_symmetry.space_group_name_H-M   'P 1'
#
loop_
_entity.id
_entity.type
_entity.pdbx_description
1 polymer ?
#
loop_
_entity_poly.entity_id
_entity_poly.type
_entity_poly.pdbx_seq_one_letter_code
_entity_poly.pdbx_strand_id
1 'polypeptide(L)'
;MDATQKALNQKKSSSSIYTDMEQRVQKKESEGITLPAHLEREDWKERRRVKMLPHLAMKKPMYDNVKMLDPEGEVLCTISTKKGKWYVSKNLATWTSTAHDHIKLKFQPKNKSSSGPKGLYNRSDKQNICVSCGETKFHMRHYVVPYAYRTLLPLKYKNHLSHDIVILCPNCHLFCEQKRQVRMNEMEERLRRPGEEPQFKTDKSLYHVRSCALALLRSREKMPKDKVLEYERVVCQYLNLPPLHDDDDDDETDDKEQPQQLTKEQLQQAIDVQYQIENTNFIPGADLVVQSLGEDDEKIEAFIKEWRRFFLETSKPRFLPVGWGVDNSVVCGGD
;
A
#
# COMPACT_ATOMS: atom_id res chain seq x y z
N MET A 1 21.58 44.69 4.18
CA MET A 1 21.04 43.73 5.18
C MET A 1 20.18 42.61 4.55
N ASP A 2 20.25 42.37 3.23
CA ASP A 2 19.28 41.50 2.54
C ASP A 2 19.88 40.17 2.01
N ALA A 3 21.19 40.12 1.79
CA ALA A 3 21.88 38.90 1.32
C ALA A 3 22.03 37.83 2.43
N THR A 4 22.21 38.26 3.68
CA THR A 4 22.43 37.38 4.83
C THR A 4 21.13 36.70 5.28
N GLN A 5 19.98 37.38 5.20
CA GLN A 5 18.66 36.79 5.44
C GLN A 5 18.30 35.75 4.36
N LYS A 6 18.64 36.01 3.10
CA LYS A 6 18.42 35.09 1.97
C LYS A 6 19.28 33.83 2.07
N ALA A 7 20.53 33.96 2.51
CA ALA A 7 21.42 32.82 2.81
C ALA A 7 20.97 32.02 4.05
N LEU A 8 20.39 32.68 5.07
CA LEU A 8 19.84 32.01 6.26
C LEU A 8 18.55 31.24 5.93
N ASN A 9 17.69 31.79 5.05
CA ASN A 9 16.51 31.10 4.55
C ASN A 9 16.84 29.95 3.58
N GLN A 10 17.90 30.06 2.77
CA GLN A 10 18.42 28.94 1.97
C GLN A 10 19.07 27.84 2.84
N LYS A 11 19.75 28.19 3.93
CA LYS A 11 20.30 27.21 4.88
C LYS A 11 19.21 26.48 5.67
N LYS A 12 18.15 27.18 6.13
CA LYS A 12 16.97 26.55 6.73
C LYS A 12 16.18 25.67 5.75
N SER A 13 16.31 25.92 4.44
CA SER A 13 15.71 25.11 3.37
C SER A 13 16.49 23.83 3.03
N SER A 14 17.65 23.58 3.64
CA SER A 14 18.53 22.45 3.29
C SER A 14 18.56 21.33 4.33
N SER A 15 17.96 21.52 5.50
CA SER A 15 17.86 20.46 6.50
C SER A 15 16.72 19.51 6.14
N SER A 16 17.04 18.22 6.02
CA SER A 16 16.04 17.15 5.89
C SER A 16 15.11 17.18 7.10
N ILE A 17 13.80 17.06 6.85
CA ILE A 17 12.77 17.01 7.90
C ILE A 17 13.09 15.91 8.90
N TYR A 18 13.66 14.80 8.42
CA TYR A 18 14.03 13.67 9.26
C TYR A 18 15.24 13.94 10.15
N THR A 19 16.21 14.74 9.69
CA THR A 19 17.33 15.16 10.54
C THR A 19 16.83 16.04 11.69
N ASP A 20 15.92 16.97 11.40
CA ASP A 20 15.31 17.84 12.42
C ASP A 20 14.49 17.01 13.42
N MET A 21 13.80 15.97 12.96
CA MET A 21 13.05 15.05 13.81
C MET A 21 13.98 14.24 14.73
N GLU A 22 15.07 13.68 14.20
CA GLU A 22 16.07 12.94 14.99
C GLU A 22 16.69 13.84 16.07
N GLN A 23 17.07 15.07 15.73
CA GLN A 23 17.61 16.05 16.68
C GLN A 23 16.60 16.42 17.77
N ARG A 24 15.32 16.58 17.42
CA ARG A 24 14.25 16.84 18.42
C ARG A 24 14.08 15.68 19.39
N VAL A 25 14.13 14.43 18.90
CA VAL A 25 14.04 13.23 19.75
C VAL A 25 15.24 13.17 20.70
N GLN A 26 16.46 13.35 20.19
CA GLN A 26 17.68 13.35 21.00
C GLN A 26 17.69 14.46 22.05
N LYS A 27 17.26 15.68 21.68
CA LYS A 27 17.18 16.81 22.61
C LYS A 27 16.20 16.54 23.76
N LYS A 28 15.02 15.99 23.46
CA LYS A 28 14.04 15.61 24.49
C LYS A 28 14.56 14.53 25.44
N GLU A 29 15.33 13.57 24.92
CA GLU A 29 16.01 12.55 25.75
C GLU A 29 17.02 13.17 26.70
N SER A 30 17.75 14.21 26.27
CA SER A 30 18.72 14.92 27.12
C SER A 30 18.09 15.84 28.18
N GLU A 31 16.89 16.38 27.94
CA GLU A 31 16.27 17.40 28.81
C GLU A 31 15.37 16.82 29.91
N GLY A 32 15.15 15.50 29.95
CA GLY A 32 14.43 14.83 31.06
C GLY A 32 13.00 15.32 31.31
N ILE A 33 12.32 15.83 30.27
CA ILE A 33 11.00 16.45 30.38
C ILE A 33 9.93 15.37 30.61
N THR A 34 9.21 15.45 31.73
CA THR A 34 8.03 14.60 32.00
C THR A 34 6.82 15.13 31.24
N LEU A 35 6.19 14.29 30.41
CA LEU A 35 5.02 14.65 29.61
C LEU A 35 3.75 14.05 30.22
N PRO A 36 2.57 14.69 30.06
CA PRO A 36 1.29 14.04 30.33
C PRO A 36 1.11 12.73 29.52
N ALA A 37 0.45 11.71 30.08
CA ALA A 37 0.35 10.36 29.50
C ALA A 37 -0.13 10.32 28.03
N HIS A 38 -1.03 11.22 27.62
CA HIS A 38 -1.48 11.30 26.23
C HIS A 38 -0.36 11.81 25.28
N LEU A 39 0.47 12.76 25.74
CA LEU A 39 1.61 13.26 24.98
C LEU A 39 2.77 12.25 24.96
N GLU A 40 2.95 11.48 26.05
CA GLU A 40 3.92 10.37 26.07
C GLU A 40 3.57 9.30 25.04
N ARG A 41 2.29 8.94 24.93
CA ARG A 41 1.81 7.98 23.93
C ARG A 41 2.10 8.46 22.50
N GLU A 42 1.83 9.73 22.20
CA GLU A 42 2.11 10.30 20.88
C GLU A 42 3.62 10.40 20.61
N ASP A 43 4.43 10.75 21.60
CA ASP A 43 5.89 10.78 21.50
C ASP A 43 6.46 9.37 21.23
N TRP A 44 5.96 8.34 21.94
CA TRP A 44 6.34 6.95 21.70
C TRP A 44 5.99 6.49 20.27
N LYS A 45 4.78 6.83 19.78
CA LYS A 45 4.37 6.53 18.40
C LYS A 45 5.31 7.19 17.40
N GLU A 46 5.65 8.46 17.61
CA GLU A 46 6.53 9.18 16.70
C GLU A 46 7.96 8.63 16.71
N ARG A 47 8.52 8.30 17.88
CA ARG A 47 9.83 7.64 17.98
C ARG A 47 9.85 6.30 17.25
N ARG A 48 8.81 5.48 17.45
CA ARG A 48 8.67 4.21 16.74
C ARG A 48 8.59 4.44 15.24
N ARG A 49 7.81 5.44 14.80
CA ARG A 49 7.67 5.82 13.40
C ARG A 49 9.02 6.17 12.78
N VAL A 50 9.79 7.07 13.41
CA VAL A 50 11.12 7.50 12.94
C VAL A 50 12.07 6.30 12.82
N LYS A 51 12.11 5.42 13.84
CA LYS A 51 12.94 4.20 13.80
C LYS A 51 12.55 3.24 12.67
N MET A 52 11.29 3.24 12.24
CA MET A 52 10.81 2.39 11.15
C MET A 52 11.10 2.95 9.74
N LEU A 53 11.35 4.26 9.59
CA LEU A 53 11.55 4.89 8.27
C LEU A 53 12.65 4.24 7.42
N PRO A 54 13.84 3.89 7.95
CA PRO A 54 14.88 3.25 7.16
C PRO A 54 14.47 1.87 6.63
N HIS A 55 13.54 1.18 7.31
CA HIS A 55 13.04 -0.13 6.92
C HIS A 55 11.98 -0.03 5.81
N LEU A 56 11.22 1.06 5.78
CA LEU A 56 10.21 1.33 4.76
C LEU A 56 10.81 1.93 3.49
N ALA A 57 11.93 2.64 3.61
CA ALA A 57 12.61 3.28 2.49
C ALA A 57 13.32 2.29 1.56
N MET A 58 13.40 2.65 0.29
CA MET A 58 14.24 1.96 -0.70
C MET A 58 15.71 1.97 -0.24
N LYS A 59 16.34 0.80 -0.28
CA LYS A 59 17.76 0.63 0.13
C LYS A 59 18.75 1.15 -0.90
N LYS A 60 18.34 1.25 -2.16
CA LYS A 60 19.15 1.75 -3.27
C LYS A 60 18.46 2.96 -3.89
N PRO A 61 19.22 3.92 -4.44
CA PRO A 61 18.64 4.98 -5.25
C PRO A 61 17.85 4.38 -6.40
N MET A 62 16.80 5.07 -6.82
CA MET A 62 15.93 4.63 -7.92
C MET A 62 16.51 5.02 -9.28
N TYR A 63 17.14 6.19 -9.38
CA TYR A 63 17.74 6.70 -10.60
C TYR A 63 19.27 6.67 -10.50
N ASP A 64 19.90 5.89 -11.38
CA ASP A 64 21.37 5.90 -11.56
C ASP A 64 21.80 6.89 -12.66
N ASN A 65 20.87 7.26 -13.57
CA ASN A 65 21.08 8.18 -14.69
C ASN A 65 22.23 7.79 -15.65
N VAL A 66 22.44 6.49 -15.91
CA VAL A 66 23.37 6.07 -16.96
C VAL A 66 22.82 6.47 -18.32
N LYS A 67 23.56 7.22 -19.14
CA LYS A 67 23.10 7.70 -20.44
C LYS A 67 23.31 6.63 -21.52
N MET A 68 22.25 6.31 -22.25
CA MET A 68 22.29 5.44 -23.42
C MET A 68 22.44 6.30 -24.66
N LEU A 69 23.54 6.12 -25.39
CA LEU A 69 23.88 6.81 -26.62
C LEU A 69 23.63 5.93 -27.84
N ASP A 70 23.24 6.53 -28.96
CA ASP A 70 23.23 5.87 -30.26
C ASP A 70 24.67 5.74 -30.86
N PRO A 71 24.83 5.07 -32.02
CA PRO A 71 26.13 4.98 -32.70
C PRO A 71 26.74 6.33 -33.10
N GLU A 72 25.93 7.37 -33.28
CA GLU A 72 26.37 8.73 -33.61
C GLU A 72 26.82 9.52 -32.36
N GLY A 73 26.39 9.11 -31.17
CA GLY A 73 26.73 9.74 -29.89
C GLY A 73 25.59 10.57 -29.27
N GLU A 74 24.40 10.58 -29.86
CA GLU A 74 23.23 11.27 -29.35
C GLU A 74 22.59 10.53 -28.18
N VAL A 75 22.14 11.27 -27.17
CA VAL A 75 21.51 10.69 -25.97
C VAL A 75 20.08 10.26 -26.29
N LEU A 76 19.81 8.96 -26.15
CA LEU A 76 18.47 8.39 -26.33
C LEU A 76 17.64 8.46 -25.04
N CYS A 77 18.21 7.97 -23.94
CA CYS A 77 17.55 7.96 -22.64
C CYS A 77 18.53 7.73 -21.47
N THR A 78 18.05 7.97 -20.26
CA THR A 78 18.69 7.57 -19.01
C THR A 78 18.17 6.22 -18.53
N ILE A 79 19.08 5.34 -18.10
CA ILE A 79 18.78 3.98 -17.64
C ILE A 79 19.44 3.69 -16.28
N SER A 80 19.06 2.56 -15.68
CA SER A 80 19.75 2.07 -14.49
C SER A 80 21.08 1.39 -14.86
N THR A 81 22.01 1.38 -13.93
CA THR A 81 23.30 0.68 -14.04
C THR A 81 23.10 -0.81 -14.32
N LYS A 82 22.07 -1.42 -13.71
CA LYS A 82 21.71 -2.84 -13.96
C LYS A 82 21.34 -3.07 -15.43
N LYS A 83 20.54 -2.16 -16.04
CA LYS A 83 20.22 -2.25 -17.47
C LYS A 83 21.47 -2.01 -18.31
N GLY A 84 22.28 -1.01 -17.99
CA GLY A 84 23.53 -0.74 -18.72
C GLY A 84 24.44 -1.96 -18.78
N LYS A 85 24.66 -2.61 -17.63
CA LYS A 85 25.42 -3.87 -17.53
C LYS A 85 24.81 -4.99 -18.37
N TRP A 86 23.48 -5.12 -18.37
CA TRP A 86 22.80 -6.12 -19.20
C TRP A 86 23.06 -5.91 -20.69
N TYR A 87 22.93 -4.67 -21.20
CA TYR A 87 23.19 -4.36 -22.62
C TYR A 87 24.62 -4.70 -23.02
N VAL A 88 25.60 -4.35 -22.18
CA VAL A 88 27.01 -4.66 -22.43
C VAL A 88 27.27 -6.17 -22.36
N SER A 89 26.71 -6.87 -21.37
CA SER A 89 26.84 -8.33 -21.25
C SER A 89 26.25 -9.11 -22.43
N LYS A 90 25.23 -8.54 -23.08
CA LYS A 90 24.60 -9.09 -24.29
C LYS A 90 25.30 -8.67 -25.58
N ASN A 91 26.45 -8.00 -25.48
CA ASN A 91 27.20 -7.47 -26.61
C ASN A 91 26.39 -6.50 -27.49
N LEU A 92 25.38 -5.83 -26.92
CA LEU A 92 24.52 -4.86 -27.61
C LEU A 92 25.05 -3.43 -27.52
N ALA A 93 25.91 -3.16 -26.53
CA ALA A 93 26.49 -1.85 -26.26
C ALA A 93 27.92 -1.97 -25.71
N THR A 94 28.66 -0.87 -25.68
CA THR A 94 29.95 -0.72 -25.00
C THR A 94 29.91 0.43 -24.00
N TRP A 95 30.66 0.31 -22.91
CA TRP A 95 30.90 1.45 -22.02
C TRP A 95 31.82 2.46 -22.71
N THR A 96 31.42 3.72 -22.75
CA THR A 96 32.23 4.80 -23.36
C THR A 96 33.22 5.40 -22.34
N SER A 97 32.96 5.19 -21.05
CA SER A 97 33.67 5.81 -19.95
C SER A 97 33.99 4.79 -18.87
N THR A 98 35.14 4.97 -18.21
CA THR A 98 35.61 4.14 -17.09
C THR A 98 34.73 4.27 -15.85
N ALA A 99 34.00 5.39 -15.73
CA ALA A 99 33.05 5.63 -14.65
C ALA A 99 31.71 4.86 -14.80
N HIS A 100 31.49 4.18 -15.93
CA HIS A 100 30.23 3.48 -16.25
C HIS A 100 28.99 4.38 -16.25
N ASP A 101 29.15 5.64 -16.69
CA ASP A 101 28.08 6.64 -16.77
C ASP A 101 27.41 6.70 -18.15
N HIS A 102 28.08 6.21 -19.21
CA HIS A 102 27.55 6.18 -20.58
C HIS A 102 27.74 4.81 -21.24
N ILE A 103 26.68 4.31 -21.88
CA ILE A 103 26.76 3.19 -22.83
C ILE A 103 26.50 3.69 -24.25
N LYS A 104 27.20 3.13 -25.22
CA LYS A 104 27.00 3.37 -26.64
C LYS A 104 26.47 2.11 -27.32
N LEU A 105 25.33 2.20 -28.00
CA LEU A 105 24.75 1.08 -28.75
C LEU A 105 25.62 0.72 -29.96
N LYS A 106 25.68 -0.57 -30.29
CA LYS A 106 26.39 -1.07 -31.48
C LYS A 106 25.53 -1.12 -32.75
N PHE A 107 24.25 -0.75 -32.65
CA PHE A 107 23.28 -0.83 -33.73
C PHE A 107 22.40 0.43 -33.75
N GLN A 108 21.82 0.73 -34.91
CA GLN A 108 20.92 1.87 -35.04
C GLN A 108 19.56 1.57 -34.41
N PRO A 109 19.11 2.35 -33.41
CA PRO A 109 17.78 2.18 -32.85
C PRO A 109 16.71 2.62 -33.87
N LYS A 110 15.57 1.90 -33.90
CA LYS A 110 14.44 2.23 -34.78
C LYS A 110 13.83 3.61 -34.49
N ASN A 111 13.83 4.01 -33.22
CA ASN A 111 13.28 5.29 -32.78
C ASN A 111 14.44 6.24 -32.50
N LYS A 112 14.54 7.31 -33.28
CA LYS A 112 15.43 8.44 -32.96
C LYS A 112 14.92 9.14 -31.71
N SER A 113 15.80 9.85 -31.01
CA SER A 113 15.41 10.64 -29.85
C SER A 113 14.32 11.64 -30.26
N SER A 114 13.09 11.46 -29.76
CA SER A 114 11.99 12.35 -30.12
C SER A 114 12.22 13.75 -29.53
N SER A 115 11.95 14.81 -30.31
CA SER A 115 12.08 16.20 -29.86
C SER A 115 10.94 16.63 -28.91
N GLY A 116 9.90 15.82 -28.77
CA GLY A 116 8.76 16.12 -27.90
C GLY A 116 9.01 15.90 -26.39
N PRO A 117 8.03 16.24 -25.54
CA PRO A 117 8.13 16.13 -24.08
C PRO A 117 8.52 14.72 -23.59
N LYS A 118 8.05 13.66 -24.27
CA LYS A 118 8.41 12.26 -23.99
C LYS A 118 9.90 12.00 -24.15
N GLY A 119 10.52 12.51 -25.21
CA GLY A 119 11.96 12.39 -25.43
C GLY A 119 12.75 13.23 -24.44
N LEU A 120 12.24 14.41 -24.07
CA LEU A 120 12.84 15.22 -23.00
C LEU A 120 12.84 14.47 -21.66
N TYR A 121 11.71 13.85 -21.28
CA TYR A 121 11.62 13.05 -20.06
C TYR A 121 12.63 11.90 -20.04
N ASN A 122 12.75 11.16 -21.14
CA ASN A 122 13.65 10.01 -21.20
C ASN A 122 15.12 10.42 -21.15
N ARG A 123 15.50 11.54 -21.76
CA ARG A 123 16.91 12.02 -21.80
C ARG A 123 17.34 12.75 -20.54
N SER A 124 16.40 13.33 -19.80
CA SER A 124 16.73 14.14 -18.63
C SER A 124 17.17 13.29 -17.44
N ASP A 125 18.18 13.80 -16.73
CA ASP A 125 18.63 13.25 -15.46
C ASP A 125 17.54 13.45 -14.40
N LYS A 126 17.33 12.43 -13.57
CA LYS A 126 16.28 12.41 -12.55
C LYS A 126 16.91 12.44 -11.17
N GLN A 127 16.37 13.27 -10.30
CA GLN A 127 16.86 13.43 -8.94
C GLN A 127 16.22 12.39 -8.02
N ASN A 128 17.01 11.78 -7.13
CA ASN A 128 16.51 10.89 -6.08
C ASN A 128 16.01 11.72 -4.89
N ILE A 129 14.95 12.49 -5.10
CA ILE A 129 14.29 13.32 -4.07
C ILE A 129 12.78 13.12 -4.12
N CYS A 130 12.10 13.43 -3.02
CA CYS A 130 10.64 13.43 -3.00
C CYS A 130 10.10 14.46 -3.98
N VAL A 131 9.33 14.02 -4.99
CA VAL A 131 8.80 14.91 -6.03
C VAL A 131 7.81 15.95 -5.48
N SER A 132 7.21 15.68 -4.31
CA SER A 132 6.29 16.59 -3.63
C SER A 132 7.03 17.66 -2.81
N CYS A 133 7.70 17.24 -1.73
CA CYS A 133 8.29 18.18 -0.77
C CYS A 133 9.77 18.50 -1.01
N GLY A 134 10.50 17.73 -1.82
CA GLY A 134 11.94 17.90 -2.06
C GLY A 134 12.86 17.18 -1.07
N GLU A 135 12.30 16.36 -0.18
CA GLU A 135 13.05 15.60 0.82
C GLU A 135 14.08 14.65 0.17
N THR A 136 15.32 14.69 0.68
CA THR A 136 16.48 13.99 0.13
C THR A 136 16.79 12.69 0.87
N LYS A 137 16.15 12.43 2.01
CA LYS A 137 16.29 11.19 2.78
C LYS A 137 15.02 10.35 2.74
N PHE A 138 15.21 9.04 2.81
CA PHE A 138 14.15 8.02 2.87
C PHE A 138 13.11 8.16 1.76
N HIS A 139 13.23 7.29 0.76
CA HIS A 139 12.42 7.37 -0.44
C HIS A 139 11.61 6.10 -0.64
N MET A 140 10.37 6.26 -1.05
CA MET A 140 9.48 5.18 -1.43
C MET A 140 9.10 5.32 -2.89
N ARG A 141 8.99 4.19 -3.58
CA ARG A 141 8.46 4.13 -4.93
C ARG A 141 6.95 4.32 -4.86
N HIS A 142 6.45 5.33 -5.55
CA HIS A 142 5.03 5.60 -5.64
C HIS A 142 4.54 5.39 -7.07
N TYR A 143 3.49 4.56 -7.22
CA TYR A 143 2.82 4.34 -8.50
C TYR A 143 1.65 5.35 -8.63
N VAL A 144 1.75 6.24 -9.61
CA VAL A 144 0.73 7.27 -9.88
C VAL A 144 -0.61 6.63 -10.22
N VAL A 145 -0.58 5.62 -11.08
CA VAL A 145 -1.73 4.72 -11.31
C VAL A 145 -1.60 3.55 -10.33
N PRO A 146 -2.62 3.28 -9.49
CA PRO A 146 -2.58 2.17 -8.53
C PRO A 146 -2.20 0.84 -9.17
N TYR A 147 -1.35 0.09 -8.48
CA TYR A 147 -0.87 -1.20 -8.97
C TYR A 147 -2.01 -2.20 -9.18
N ALA A 148 -3.03 -2.18 -8.31
CA ALA A 148 -4.23 -3.02 -8.40
C ALA A 148 -4.96 -2.88 -9.75
N TYR A 149 -5.03 -1.67 -10.32
CA TYR A 149 -5.61 -1.49 -11.66
C TYR A 149 -4.62 -1.87 -12.75
N ARG A 150 -3.34 -1.51 -12.60
CA ARG A 150 -2.33 -1.80 -13.64
C ARG A 150 -2.18 -3.29 -13.96
N THR A 151 -2.29 -4.15 -12.96
CA THR A 151 -2.21 -5.59 -13.16
C THR A 151 -3.34 -6.12 -14.03
N LEU A 152 -4.48 -5.43 -14.05
CA LEU A 152 -5.70 -5.80 -14.76
C LEU A 152 -5.84 -5.16 -16.15
N LEU A 153 -5.19 -4.01 -16.40
CA LEU A 153 -5.25 -3.34 -17.72
C LEU A 153 -4.71 -4.22 -18.87
N PRO A 154 -5.03 -3.93 -20.15
CA PRO A 154 -4.41 -4.62 -21.29
C PRO A 154 -2.88 -4.46 -21.37
N LEU A 155 -2.19 -5.43 -21.98
CA LEU A 155 -0.71 -5.51 -22.00
C LEU A 155 -0.04 -4.25 -22.58
N LYS A 156 -0.67 -3.59 -23.57
CA LYS A 156 -0.14 -2.36 -24.18
C LYS A 156 0.03 -1.19 -23.20
N TYR A 157 -0.70 -1.19 -22.08
CA TYR A 157 -0.61 -0.21 -20.99
C TYR A 157 0.28 -0.66 -19.82
N LYS A 158 0.81 -1.90 -19.85
CA LYS A 158 1.72 -2.45 -18.83
C LYS A 158 3.20 -2.16 -19.10
N ASN A 159 3.55 -1.79 -20.32
CA ASN A 159 4.93 -1.51 -20.72
C ASN A 159 5.29 -0.03 -20.51
N HIS A 160 6.59 0.29 -20.33
CA HIS A 160 7.11 1.68 -20.21
C HIS A 160 6.57 2.52 -19.04
N LEU A 161 6.37 1.86 -17.90
CA LEU A 161 5.80 2.43 -16.66
C LEU A 161 6.63 3.54 -15.99
N SER A 162 7.85 3.81 -16.45
CA SER A 162 8.77 4.71 -15.75
C SER A 162 8.18 6.11 -15.55
N HIS A 163 7.36 6.58 -16.49
CA HIS A 163 6.69 7.88 -16.41
C HIS A 163 5.73 7.96 -15.22
N ASP A 164 5.03 6.87 -14.90
CA ASP A 164 4.01 6.83 -13.86
C ASP A 164 4.53 6.27 -12.53
N ILE A 165 5.85 6.21 -12.38
CA ILE A 165 6.51 5.80 -11.15
C ILE A 165 7.39 6.97 -10.69
N VAL A 166 7.03 7.52 -9.55
CA VAL A 166 7.73 8.66 -8.93
C VAL A 166 8.28 8.30 -7.55
N ILE A 167 9.12 9.18 -7.01
CA ILE A 167 9.67 9.03 -5.67
C ILE A 167 8.94 9.96 -4.70
N LEU A 168 8.48 9.43 -3.57
CA LEU A 168 7.96 10.21 -2.45
C LEU A 168 8.70 9.87 -1.17
N CYS A 169 8.82 10.83 -0.24
CA CYS A 169 9.20 10.49 1.14
C CYS A 169 8.04 9.78 1.85
N PRO A 170 8.29 9.03 2.93
CA PRO A 170 7.25 8.33 3.69
C PRO A 170 6.03 9.18 4.07
N ASN A 171 6.23 10.46 4.41
CA ASN A 171 5.12 11.36 4.78
C ASN A 171 4.21 11.64 3.58
N CYS A 172 4.80 12.11 2.47
CA CYS A 172 4.06 12.39 1.24
C CYS A 172 3.45 11.11 0.65
N HIS A 173 4.17 9.98 0.74
CA HIS A 173 3.67 8.68 0.28
C HIS A 173 2.41 8.27 1.04
N LEU A 174 2.44 8.31 2.38
CA LEU A 174 1.28 7.98 3.21
C LEU A 174 0.08 8.89 2.92
N PHE A 175 0.31 10.20 2.78
CA PHE A 175 -0.74 11.14 2.42
C PHE A 175 -1.36 10.82 1.05
N CYS A 176 -0.53 10.55 0.04
CA CYS A 176 -1.02 10.17 -1.29
C CYS A 176 -1.73 8.80 -1.26
N GLU A 177 -1.28 7.86 -0.44
CA GLU A 177 -1.93 6.55 -0.22
C GLU A 177 -3.34 6.69 0.31
N GLN A 178 -3.51 7.48 1.37
CA GLN A 178 -4.82 7.71 1.98
C GLN A 178 -5.80 8.33 0.99
N LYS A 179 -5.39 9.38 0.27
CA LYS A 179 -6.24 10.04 -0.73
C LYS A 179 -6.57 9.13 -1.90
N ARG A 180 -5.61 8.32 -2.34
CA ARG A 180 -5.82 7.32 -3.38
C ARG A 180 -6.80 6.24 -2.94
N GLN A 181 -6.70 5.73 -1.71
CA GLN A 181 -7.66 4.75 -1.20
C GLN A 181 -9.08 5.32 -1.16
N VAL A 182 -9.24 6.57 -0.72
CA VAL A 182 -10.54 7.27 -0.75
C VAL A 182 -11.08 7.33 -2.18
N ARG A 183 -10.28 7.77 -3.16
CA ARG A 183 -10.71 7.81 -4.57
C ARG A 183 -11.06 6.42 -5.11
N MET A 184 -10.29 5.39 -4.76
CA MET A 184 -10.56 4.00 -5.17
C MET A 184 -11.90 3.52 -4.63
N ASN A 185 -12.18 3.78 -3.35
CA ASN A 185 -13.45 3.45 -2.72
C ASN A 185 -14.61 4.21 -3.39
N GLU A 186 -14.45 5.50 -3.69
CA GLU A 186 -15.48 6.28 -4.38
C GLU A 186 -15.79 5.76 -5.79
N MET A 187 -14.77 5.31 -6.54
CA MET A 187 -14.99 4.71 -7.87
C MET A 187 -15.68 3.35 -7.77
N GLU A 188 -15.32 2.54 -6.79
CA GLU A 188 -15.97 1.26 -6.52
C GLU A 188 -17.43 1.45 -6.10
N GLU A 189 -17.70 2.39 -5.18
CA GLU A 189 -19.05 2.68 -4.68
C GLU A 189 -20.01 3.11 -5.79
N ARG A 190 -19.54 3.87 -6.78
CA ARG A 190 -20.34 4.28 -7.95
C ARG A 190 -20.74 3.12 -8.87
N LEU A 191 -20.00 2.02 -8.82
CA LEU A 191 -20.23 0.85 -9.69
C LEU A 191 -20.96 -0.28 -8.96
N ARG A 192 -20.82 -0.37 -7.64
CA ARG A 192 -21.43 -1.41 -6.82
C ARG A 192 -22.96 -1.24 -6.79
N ARG A 193 -23.71 -2.31 -7.07
CA ARG A 193 -25.18 -2.25 -7.01
C ARG A 193 -25.68 -2.28 -5.56
N PRO A 194 -26.80 -1.61 -5.24
CA PRO A 194 -27.46 -1.75 -3.96
C PRO A 194 -27.80 -3.22 -3.67
N GLY A 195 -27.42 -3.71 -2.49
CA GLY A 195 -27.69 -5.09 -2.06
C GLY A 195 -26.63 -6.13 -2.48
N GLU A 196 -25.54 -5.74 -3.14
CA GLU A 196 -24.41 -6.65 -3.32
C GLU A 196 -23.80 -7.06 -1.98
N GLU A 197 -23.64 -8.38 -1.78
CA GLU A 197 -23.09 -8.92 -0.55
C GLU A 197 -21.57 -8.66 -0.44
N PRO A 198 -21.06 -8.38 0.77
CA PRO A 198 -19.63 -8.18 0.99
C PRO A 198 -18.82 -9.47 0.72
N GLN A 199 -17.49 -9.33 0.66
CA GLN A 199 -16.58 -10.47 0.48
C GLN A 199 -16.77 -11.55 1.54
N PHE A 200 -17.05 -11.15 2.78
CA PHE A 200 -17.30 -12.07 3.88
C PHE A 200 -18.66 -11.79 4.48
N LYS A 201 -19.49 -12.83 4.52
CA LYS A 201 -20.77 -12.83 5.21
C LYS A 201 -20.62 -13.51 6.55
N THR A 202 -21.26 -12.94 7.58
CA THR A 202 -21.33 -13.59 8.89
C THR A 202 -22.51 -14.54 8.92
N ASP A 203 -22.23 -15.83 9.15
CA ASP A 203 -23.27 -16.78 9.51
C ASP A 203 -23.73 -16.49 10.93
N LYS A 204 -24.98 -16.06 11.07
CA LYS A 204 -25.57 -15.69 12.36
C LYS A 204 -25.64 -16.87 13.32
N SER A 205 -25.85 -18.08 12.81
CA SER A 205 -25.95 -19.30 13.62
C SER A 205 -24.60 -19.67 14.22
N LEU A 206 -23.54 -19.71 13.39
CA LEU A 206 -22.18 -20.02 13.85
C LEU A 206 -21.60 -18.90 14.72
N TYR A 207 -21.92 -17.64 14.42
CA TYR A 207 -21.55 -16.53 15.29
C TYR A 207 -22.25 -16.63 16.67
N HIS A 208 -23.51 -17.06 16.69
CA HIS A 208 -24.23 -17.29 17.93
C HIS A 208 -23.58 -18.41 18.76
N VAL A 209 -23.23 -19.54 18.14
CA VAL A 209 -22.47 -20.63 18.77
C VAL A 209 -21.18 -20.11 19.42
N ARG A 210 -20.37 -19.35 18.68
CA ARG A 210 -19.16 -18.71 19.20
C ARG A 210 -19.45 -17.82 20.40
N SER A 211 -20.49 -16.99 20.31
CA SER A 211 -20.89 -16.05 21.37
C SER A 211 -21.32 -16.78 22.64
N CYS A 212 -22.11 -17.86 22.52
CA CYS A 212 -22.54 -18.71 23.63
C CYS A 212 -21.34 -19.39 24.30
N ALA A 213 -20.44 -19.99 23.51
CA ALA A 213 -19.25 -20.64 24.02
C ALA A 213 -18.30 -19.64 24.73
N LEU A 214 -18.13 -18.43 24.20
CA LEU A 214 -17.37 -17.36 24.85
C LEU A 214 -18.00 -16.93 26.18
N ALA A 215 -19.33 -16.80 26.24
CA ALA A 215 -20.05 -16.42 27.44
C ALA A 215 -19.91 -17.49 28.55
N LEU A 216 -20.07 -18.77 28.18
CA LEU A 216 -19.83 -19.90 29.08
C LEU A 216 -18.38 -19.94 29.56
N LEU A 217 -17.40 -19.73 28.69
CA LEU A 217 -15.98 -19.79 29.09
C LEU A 217 -15.60 -18.68 30.07
N ARG A 218 -16.15 -17.46 29.93
CA ARG A 218 -15.73 -16.28 30.70
C ARG A 218 -16.58 -16.00 31.94
N SER A 219 -17.87 -16.30 31.88
CA SER A 219 -18.85 -15.74 32.82
C SER A 219 -19.86 -16.76 33.36
N ARG A 220 -19.65 -18.07 33.18
CA ARG A 220 -20.58 -19.13 33.62
C ARG A 220 -21.12 -18.94 35.04
N GLU A 221 -20.23 -18.72 36.01
CA GLU A 221 -20.59 -18.59 37.43
C GLU A 221 -21.47 -17.37 37.76
N LYS A 222 -21.46 -16.35 36.90
CA LYS A 222 -22.20 -15.09 37.08
C LYS A 222 -23.50 -15.04 36.27
N MET A 223 -23.76 -16.05 35.45
CA MET A 223 -24.93 -16.10 34.58
C MET A 223 -26.13 -16.77 35.28
N PRO A 224 -27.36 -16.33 34.98
CA PRO A 224 -28.57 -17.06 35.39
C PRO A 224 -28.54 -18.50 34.87
N LYS A 225 -29.00 -19.47 35.67
CA LYS A 225 -28.97 -20.91 35.33
C LYS A 225 -29.68 -21.20 34.00
N ASP A 226 -30.83 -20.59 33.76
CA ASP A 226 -31.60 -20.75 32.52
C ASP A 226 -30.79 -20.36 31.27
N LYS A 227 -29.97 -19.30 31.38
CA LYS A 227 -29.11 -18.85 30.28
C LYS A 227 -27.89 -19.73 30.07
N VAL A 228 -27.36 -20.32 31.15
CA VAL A 228 -26.31 -21.34 31.05
C VAL A 228 -26.83 -22.55 30.28
N LEU A 229 -28.01 -23.06 30.66
CA LEU A 229 -28.65 -24.20 29.98
C LEU A 229 -28.92 -23.93 28.50
N GLU A 230 -29.47 -22.75 28.17
CA GLU A 230 -29.69 -22.32 26.79
C GLU A 230 -28.39 -22.32 25.98
N TYR A 231 -27.32 -21.74 26.52
CA TYR A 231 -26.03 -21.67 25.82
C TYR A 231 -25.34 -23.02 25.70
N GLU A 232 -25.48 -23.88 26.70
CA GLU A 232 -24.98 -25.26 26.64
C GLU A 232 -25.71 -26.07 25.58
N ARG A 233 -27.04 -25.94 25.46
CA ARG A 233 -27.82 -26.57 24.39
C ARG A 233 -27.33 -26.16 23.00
N VAL A 234 -27.11 -24.86 22.78
CA VAL A 234 -26.60 -24.33 21.50
C VAL A 234 -25.22 -24.91 21.15
N VAL A 235 -24.31 -24.98 22.12
CA VAL A 235 -22.95 -25.51 21.89
C VAL A 235 -22.96 -27.03 21.72
N CYS A 236 -23.73 -27.77 22.52
CA CYS A 236 -23.89 -29.22 22.37
C CYS A 236 -24.48 -29.58 21.01
N GLN A 237 -25.53 -28.86 20.57
CA GLN A 237 -26.13 -29.06 19.26
C GLN A 237 -25.12 -28.86 18.13
N TYR A 238 -24.29 -27.83 18.21
CA TYR A 238 -23.25 -27.58 17.19
C TYR A 238 -22.16 -28.66 17.17
N LEU A 239 -21.72 -29.13 18.34
CA LEU A 239 -20.68 -30.14 18.47
C LEU A 239 -21.20 -31.59 18.31
N ASN A 240 -22.51 -31.76 18.09
CA ASN A 240 -23.21 -33.05 18.09
C ASN A 240 -22.97 -33.86 19.38
N LEU A 241 -22.97 -33.17 20.52
CA LEU A 241 -22.88 -33.78 21.85
C LEU A 241 -24.29 -34.05 22.39
N PRO A 242 -24.48 -35.11 23.21
CA PRO A 242 -25.73 -35.33 23.90
C PRO A 242 -26.10 -34.11 24.78
N PRO A 243 -27.39 -33.81 24.96
CA PRO A 243 -27.84 -32.80 25.90
C PRO A 243 -27.28 -33.11 27.30
N LEU A 244 -26.84 -32.08 28.02
CA LEU A 244 -26.29 -32.23 29.38
C LEU A 244 -27.37 -32.34 30.45
N HIS A 245 -28.63 -32.11 30.08
CA HIS A 245 -29.81 -32.18 30.93
C HIS A 245 -30.97 -32.71 30.09
N ASP A 246 -31.55 -33.85 30.49
CA ASP A 246 -32.82 -34.34 29.96
C ASP A 246 -33.98 -33.57 30.61
N ASP A 247 -35.03 -33.29 29.83
CA ASP A 247 -36.24 -32.61 30.32
C ASP A 247 -37.17 -33.57 31.12
N ASP A 248 -36.78 -34.84 31.30
CA ASP A 248 -37.62 -35.95 31.80
C ASP A 248 -37.16 -36.59 33.13
N ASP A 249 -36.29 -35.95 33.94
CA ASP A 249 -35.93 -36.47 35.27
C ASP A 249 -36.93 -36.03 36.35
N ASP A 250 -38.02 -36.78 36.42
CA ASP A 250 -38.99 -36.80 37.52
C ASP A 250 -38.66 -37.94 38.53
N ASP A 251 -37.40 -38.40 38.60
CA ASP A 251 -36.97 -39.46 39.51
C ASP A 251 -35.97 -38.96 40.56
N GLU A 252 -36.46 -38.84 41.79
CA GLU A 252 -35.68 -38.56 43.00
C GLU A 252 -34.72 -39.73 43.29
N THR A 253 -33.52 -39.74 42.71
CA THR A 253 -32.43 -40.60 43.16
C THR A 253 -31.25 -39.81 43.73
N ASP A 254 -30.89 -40.15 44.97
CA ASP A 254 -29.99 -39.44 45.90
C ASP A 254 -28.49 -39.71 45.64
N ASP A 255 -28.10 -39.84 44.37
CA ASP A 255 -26.69 -39.99 43.97
C ASP A 255 -26.26 -38.78 43.12
N LYS A 256 -25.63 -37.81 43.79
CA LYS A 256 -25.12 -36.56 43.19
C LYS A 256 -23.93 -36.82 42.26
N GLU A 257 -24.18 -37.35 41.08
CA GLU A 257 -23.25 -37.20 39.96
C GLU A 257 -23.17 -35.72 39.57
N GLN A 258 -21.95 -35.19 39.47
CA GLN A 258 -21.75 -33.79 39.10
C GLN A 258 -22.37 -33.56 37.71
N PRO A 259 -23.16 -32.50 37.50
CA PRO A 259 -23.77 -32.23 36.21
C PRO A 259 -22.67 -32.21 35.16
N GLN A 260 -22.79 -33.06 34.14
CA GLN A 260 -21.80 -33.19 33.08
C GLN A 260 -21.65 -31.80 32.42
N GLN A 261 -20.48 -31.18 32.53
CA GLN A 261 -20.24 -29.83 31.98
C GLN A 261 -19.45 -29.92 30.69
N LEU A 262 -19.69 -28.99 29.77
CA LEU A 262 -18.80 -28.80 28.62
C LEU A 262 -17.37 -28.53 29.09
N THR A 263 -16.42 -29.30 28.55
CA THR A 263 -15.00 -29.10 28.86
C THR A 263 -14.50 -27.80 28.23
N LYS A 264 -13.37 -27.28 28.75
CA LYS A 264 -12.75 -26.07 28.20
C LYS A 264 -12.34 -26.28 26.75
N GLU A 265 -11.94 -27.49 26.38
CA GLU A 265 -11.56 -27.87 25.03
C GLU A 265 -12.76 -27.83 24.07
N GLN A 266 -13.92 -28.35 24.51
CA GLN A 266 -15.17 -28.29 23.74
C GLN A 266 -15.65 -26.85 23.54
N LEU A 267 -15.58 -26.02 24.59
CA LEU A 267 -15.89 -24.59 24.48
C LEU A 267 -14.92 -23.89 23.53
N GLN A 268 -13.62 -24.18 23.61
CA GLN A 268 -12.62 -23.60 22.71
C GLN A 268 -12.87 -23.99 21.25
N GLN A 269 -13.22 -25.25 20.99
CA GLN A 269 -13.61 -25.72 19.65
C GLN A 269 -14.82 -24.94 19.09
N ALA A 270 -15.85 -24.70 19.91
CA ALA A 270 -17.02 -23.91 19.52
C ALA A 270 -16.70 -22.42 19.36
N ILE A 271 -15.70 -21.88 20.08
CA ILE A 271 -15.22 -20.51 19.90
C ILE A 271 -14.51 -20.36 18.56
N ASP A 272 -13.67 -21.33 18.19
CA ASP A 272 -12.84 -21.28 16.99
C ASP A 272 -13.60 -21.62 15.69
N VAL A 273 -14.92 -21.80 15.78
CA VAL A 273 -15.78 -21.98 14.60
C VAL A 273 -15.59 -20.86 13.58
N GLN A 274 -15.42 -21.25 12.32
CA GLN A 274 -15.39 -20.32 11.20
C GLN A 274 -16.80 -19.83 10.89
N TYR A 275 -17.17 -18.68 11.46
CA TYR A 275 -18.46 -18.03 11.23
C TYR A 275 -18.46 -17.04 10.05
N GLN A 276 -17.30 -16.79 9.45
CA GLN A 276 -17.17 -15.96 8.25
C GLN A 276 -17.16 -16.83 6.99
N ILE A 277 -18.24 -16.72 6.21
CA ILE A 277 -18.42 -17.40 4.94
C ILE A 277 -17.94 -16.47 3.84
N GLU A 278 -17.03 -16.96 3.00
CA GLU A 278 -16.56 -16.22 1.82
C GLU A 278 -17.64 -16.22 0.73
N ASN A 279 -17.93 -15.04 0.19
CA ASN A 279 -18.80 -14.87 -0.96
C ASN A 279 -18.01 -15.11 -2.24
N THR A 280 -18.22 -16.27 -2.86
CA THR A 280 -17.55 -16.66 -4.11
C THR A 280 -17.91 -15.80 -5.31
N ASN A 281 -19.02 -15.06 -5.25
CA ASN A 281 -19.47 -14.14 -6.30
C ASN A 281 -18.98 -12.71 -6.06
N PHE A 282 -18.18 -12.46 -5.01
CA PHE A 282 -17.64 -11.14 -4.74
C PHE A 282 -16.61 -10.75 -5.80
N ILE A 283 -16.87 -9.64 -6.48
CA ILE A 283 -15.90 -9.04 -7.41
C ILE A 283 -15.13 -7.95 -6.65
N PRO A 284 -13.78 -8.03 -6.59
CA PRO A 284 -12.99 -6.97 -5.98
C PRO A 284 -13.18 -5.63 -6.69
N GLY A 285 -13.10 -4.53 -5.94
CA GLY A 285 -13.34 -3.19 -6.50
C GLY A 285 -12.40 -2.81 -7.65
N ALA A 286 -11.15 -3.31 -7.62
CA ALA A 286 -10.19 -3.08 -8.69
C ALA A 286 -10.68 -3.65 -10.02
N ASP A 287 -11.20 -4.88 -9.98
CA ASP A 287 -11.78 -5.61 -11.09
C ASP A 287 -13.06 -4.94 -11.61
N LEU A 288 -13.96 -4.52 -10.71
CA LEU A 288 -15.19 -3.79 -11.10
C LEU A 288 -14.87 -2.53 -11.91
N VAL A 289 -13.93 -1.72 -11.42
CA VAL A 289 -13.53 -0.48 -12.11
C VAL A 289 -12.92 -0.80 -13.47
N VAL A 290 -11.99 -1.74 -13.58
CA VAL A 290 -11.35 -2.05 -14.86
C VAL A 290 -12.32 -2.70 -15.84
N GLN A 291 -13.23 -3.57 -15.38
CA GLN A 291 -14.31 -4.12 -16.20
C GLN A 291 -15.23 -3.01 -16.74
N SER A 292 -15.52 -1.97 -15.95
CA SER A 292 -16.34 -0.84 -16.39
C SER A 292 -15.70 -0.01 -17.50
N LEU A 293 -14.36 -0.03 -17.62
CA LEU A 293 -13.65 0.62 -18.73
C LEU A 293 -13.83 -0.16 -20.04
N GLY A 294 -14.04 -1.47 -19.96
CA GLY A 294 -14.04 -2.37 -21.11
C GLY A 294 -12.67 -2.45 -21.80
N GLU A 295 -12.64 -3.00 -23.01
CA GLU A 295 -11.45 -2.96 -23.89
C GLU A 295 -11.40 -1.67 -24.75
N ASP A 296 -11.94 -0.58 -24.21
CA ASP A 296 -12.04 0.72 -24.86
C ASP A 296 -10.78 1.55 -24.57
N ASP A 297 -9.98 1.77 -25.62
CA ASP A 297 -8.70 2.47 -25.50
C ASP A 297 -8.88 3.90 -25.00
N GLU A 298 -9.86 4.63 -25.50
CA GLU A 298 -10.09 6.03 -25.12
C GLU A 298 -10.41 6.15 -23.62
N LYS A 299 -11.25 5.25 -23.11
CA LYS A 299 -11.58 5.19 -21.68
C LYS A 299 -10.37 4.81 -20.83
N ILE A 300 -9.57 3.83 -21.25
CA ILE A 300 -8.38 3.42 -20.50
C ILE A 300 -7.34 4.54 -20.49
N GLU A 301 -7.11 5.22 -21.62
CA GLU A 301 -6.20 6.36 -21.68
C GLU A 301 -6.68 7.51 -20.78
N ALA A 302 -7.96 7.84 -20.85
CA ALA A 302 -8.58 8.86 -20.01
C ALA A 302 -8.42 8.51 -18.52
N PHE A 303 -8.69 7.26 -18.15
CA PHE A 303 -8.52 6.75 -16.78
C PHE A 303 -7.08 6.92 -16.27
N ILE A 304 -6.08 6.56 -17.07
CA ILE A 304 -4.66 6.75 -16.71
C ILE A 304 -4.33 8.23 -16.55
N LYS A 305 -4.78 9.08 -17.48
CA LYS A 305 -4.55 10.53 -17.43
C LYS A 305 -5.24 11.17 -16.23
N GLU A 306 -6.43 10.71 -15.86
CA GLU A 306 -7.12 11.16 -14.65
C GLU A 306 -6.35 10.81 -13.38
N TRP A 307 -5.75 9.63 -13.28
CA TRP A 307 -4.86 9.29 -12.17
C TRP A 307 -3.64 10.20 -12.11
N ARG A 308 -3.07 10.59 -13.25
CA ARG A 308 -1.99 11.58 -13.31
C ARG A 308 -2.44 12.94 -12.82
N ARG A 309 -3.62 13.42 -13.24
CA ARG A 309 -4.18 14.70 -12.76
C ARG A 309 -4.46 14.66 -11.27
N PHE A 310 -5.10 13.59 -10.79
CA PHE A 310 -5.37 13.37 -9.37
C PHE A 310 -4.08 13.40 -8.54
N PHE A 311 -3.00 12.78 -9.04
CA PHE A 311 -1.70 12.84 -8.39
C PHE A 311 -1.15 14.26 -8.31
N LEU A 312 -1.25 15.07 -9.38
CA LEU A 312 -0.83 16.47 -9.37
C LEU A 312 -1.63 17.29 -8.36
N GLU A 313 -2.96 17.17 -8.36
CA GLU A 313 -3.86 17.89 -7.47
C GLU A 313 -3.64 17.53 -6.01
N THR A 314 -3.42 16.24 -5.74
CA THR A 314 -3.22 15.70 -4.39
C THR A 314 -1.83 16.03 -3.86
N SER A 315 -0.78 15.63 -4.59
CA SER A 315 0.59 15.72 -4.10
C SER A 315 1.24 17.09 -4.30
N LYS A 316 0.64 17.94 -5.14
CA LYS A 316 1.12 19.28 -5.53
C LYS A 316 2.64 19.30 -5.75
N PRO A 317 3.12 18.50 -6.70
CA PRO A 317 4.54 18.22 -6.74
C PRO A 317 5.35 19.39 -7.28
N ARG A 318 6.48 19.66 -6.62
CA ARG A 318 7.38 20.79 -6.93
C ARG A 318 8.66 20.35 -7.64
N PHE A 319 8.96 19.06 -7.60
CA PHE A 319 10.22 18.47 -8.06
C PHE A 319 9.97 17.27 -8.99
N LEU A 320 8.94 17.36 -9.83
CA LEU A 320 8.72 16.35 -10.87
C LEU A 320 9.89 16.32 -11.86
N PRO A 321 10.24 15.14 -12.41
CA PRO A 321 11.23 15.06 -13.46
C PRO A 321 10.89 15.96 -14.65
N VAL A 322 11.91 16.54 -15.27
CA VAL A 322 11.77 17.35 -16.49
C VAL A 322 11.07 16.52 -17.57
N GLY A 323 10.13 17.13 -18.29
CA GLY A 323 9.33 16.45 -19.32
C GLY A 323 8.21 15.54 -18.78
N TRP A 324 8.03 15.46 -17.45
CA TRP A 324 6.87 14.78 -16.89
C TRP A 324 5.60 15.56 -17.21
N GLY A 325 4.54 14.89 -17.67
CA GLY A 325 3.28 15.53 -18.04
C GLY A 325 2.12 14.54 -18.04
N VAL A 326 0.91 15.06 -17.85
CA VAL A 326 -0.33 14.27 -17.87
C VAL A 326 -0.57 13.66 -19.24
N ASP A 327 -0.39 14.45 -20.29
CA ASP A 327 -0.76 14.09 -21.66
C ASP A 327 0.32 13.30 -22.40
N ASN A 328 1.41 12.92 -21.72
CA ASN A 328 2.39 12.01 -22.32
C ASN A 328 1.72 10.67 -22.70
N SER A 329 2.12 10.10 -23.82
CA SER A 329 1.60 8.82 -24.31
C SER A 329 1.59 7.73 -23.22
N VAL A 330 0.47 6.99 -23.12
CA VAL A 330 0.24 5.93 -22.13
C VAL A 330 0.55 4.52 -22.66
N VAL A 331 0.84 4.41 -23.96
CA VAL A 331 1.18 3.16 -24.66
C VAL A 331 2.58 3.19 -25.25
N CYS A 332 3.14 2.01 -25.52
CA CYS A 332 4.37 1.87 -26.30
C CYS A 332 4.10 2.17 -27.78
N GLY A 333 4.90 3.05 -28.39
CA GLY A 333 4.91 3.25 -29.86
C GLY A 333 3.77 4.08 -30.46
N GLY A 334 2.88 4.66 -29.66
CA GLY A 334 1.96 5.71 -30.12
C GLY A 334 2.68 7.06 -30.12
N ASP A 335 2.80 7.65 -31.29
CA ASP A 335 3.06 9.09 -31.49
C ASP A 335 1.74 9.86 -31.51
#